data_AF-A0A256H4B3-F1
#
_entry.id   AF-A0A256H4B3-F1
#
_cell.length_a   1.000
_cell.length_b   1.000
_cell.length_c   1.000
_cell.angle_alpha   90.00
_cell.angle_beta   90.00
_cell.angle_gamma   90.00
#
_symmetry.space_group_name_H-M   'P 1'
#
loop_
_entity.id
_entity.type
_entity.pdbx_description
1 polymer ?
#
loop_
_entity_poly.entity_id
_entity_poly.type
_entity_poly.pdbx_seq_one_letter_code
_entity_poly.pdbx_strand_id
1 'polypeptide(L)'
;MEIERARDDLVVAASAGATTVAVAVLSGVAGVVEVGTLPTLAPIAVYAAYLFSRKGGPYGPLDEPRNWAVAAALVGVVVAVAAAVL
;
A
#
# COMPACT_ATOMS: atom_id res chain seq x y z
N MET A 1 -0.11 -5.01 24.32
CA MET A 1 -0.56 -4.41 23.05
C MET A 1 -1.66 -3.44 23.38
N GLU A 2 -1.50 -2.18 23.01
CA GLU A 2 -2.58 -1.18 23.09
C GLU A 2 -3.48 -1.37 21.87
N ILE A 3 -4.80 -1.33 22.07
CA ILE A 3 -5.79 -1.62 21.02
C ILE A 3 -5.73 -0.56 19.90
N GLU A 4 -5.37 0.66 20.25
CA GLU A 4 -5.16 1.79 19.35
C GLU A 4 -4.03 1.48 18.36
N ARG A 5 -2.89 0.99 18.86
CA ARG A 5 -1.75 0.62 18.03
C ARG A 5 -2.11 -0.48 17.03
N ALA A 6 -2.89 -1.46 17.47
CA ALA A 6 -3.37 -2.55 16.62
C ALA A 6 -4.36 -2.07 15.55
N ARG A 7 -5.23 -1.10 15.91
CA ARG A 7 -6.16 -0.47 14.96
C ARG A 7 -5.41 0.29 13.86
N ASP A 8 -4.38 1.04 14.24
CA ASP A 8 -3.55 1.77 13.28
C ASP A 8 -2.86 0.81 12.29
N ASP A 9 -2.26 -0.26 12.80
CA ASP A 9 -1.63 -1.29 11.95
C ASP A 9 -2.65 -1.94 11.01
N LEU A 10 -3.85 -2.24 11.51
CA LEU A 10 -4.92 -2.81 10.70
C LEU A 10 -5.32 -1.89 9.56
N VAL A 11 -5.42 -0.57 9.79
CA VAL A 11 -5.78 0.39 8.74
C VAL A 11 -4.75 0.41 7.63
N VAL A 12 -3.45 0.45 7.95
CA VAL A 12 -2.40 0.45 6.92
C VAL A 12 -2.35 -0.89 6.19
N ALA A 13 -2.41 -2.00 6.92
CA ALA A 13 -2.40 -3.35 6.36
C ALA A 13 -3.59 -3.58 5.42
N ALA A 14 -4.81 -3.21 5.85
CA ALA A 14 -6.01 -3.33 5.05
C ALA A 14 -5.95 -2.45 3.80
N SER A 15 -5.41 -1.23 3.91
CA SER A 15 -5.26 -0.33 2.76
C SER A 15 -4.30 -0.89 1.72
N ALA A 16 -3.14 -1.39 2.16
CA ALA A 16 -2.16 -2.03 1.29
C ALA A 16 -2.74 -3.30 0.63
N GLY A 17 -3.34 -4.19 1.42
CA GLY A 17 -3.97 -5.42 0.92
C GLY A 17 -5.09 -5.15 -0.07
N ALA A 18 -6.02 -4.25 0.26
CA ALA A 18 -7.12 -3.88 -0.61
C ALA A 18 -6.62 -3.24 -1.92
N THR A 19 -5.59 -2.41 -1.86
CA THR A 19 -5.00 -1.79 -3.06
C THR A 19 -4.35 -2.84 -3.96
N THR A 20 -3.59 -3.79 -3.40
CA THR A 20 -3.02 -4.91 -4.17
C THR A 20 -4.10 -5.75 -4.82
N VAL A 21 -5.18 -6.07 -4.10
CA VAL A 21 -6.33 -6.79 -4.67
C VAL A 21 -6.98 -5.99 -5.81
N ALA A 22 -7.16 -4.68 -5.64
CA ALA A 22 -7.74 -3.83 -6.66
C ALA A 22 -6.91 -3.81 -7.95
N VAL A 23 -5.58 -3.66 -7.84
CA VAL A 23 -4.66 -3.72 -9.00
C VAL A 23 -4.72 -5.09 -9.67
N ALA A 24 -4.70 -6.17 -8.90
CA ALA A 24 -4.79 -7.53 -9.44
C ALA A 24 -6.13 -7.79 -10.16
N VAL A 25 -7.24 -7.29 -9.63
CA VAL A 25 -8.57 -7.38 -10.25
C VAL A 25 -8.61 -6.56 -11.54
N LEU A 26 -8.11 -5.32 -11.52
CA LEU A 26 -8.04 -4.46 -12.71
C LEU A 26 -7.23 -5.12 -13.83
N SER A 27 -6.15 -5.81 -13.46
CA SER A 27 -5.27 -6.44 -14.43
C SER A 27 -5.76 -7.80 -14.92
N GLY A 28 -5.99 -8.74 -14.00
CA GLY A 28 -6.29 -10.13 -14.35
C GLY A 28 -7.77 -10.42 -14.64
N VAL A 29 -8.70 -9.67 -14.03
CA VAL A 29 -10.15 -9.94 -14.18
C VAL A 29 -10.77 -8.97 -15.18
N ALA A 30 -10.54 -7.66 -14.99
CA ALA A 30 -11.13 -6.64 -15.85
C ALA A 30 -10.33 -6.41 -17.14
N GLY A 31 -9.06 -6.81 -17.19
CA GLY A 31 -8.20 -6.64 -18.37
C GLY A 31 -7.96 -5.18 -18.75
N VAL A 32 -8.07 -4.25 -17.80
CA VAL A 32 -7.98 -2.80 -18.06
C VAL A 32 -6.53 -2.36 -18.30
N VAL A 33 -5.59 -2.98 -17.58
CA VAL A 33 -4.15 -2.71 -17.66
C VAL A 33 -3.36 -4.01 -17.44
N GLU A 34 -2.25 -4.22 -18.14
CA GLU A 34 -1.40 -5.39 -17.89
C GLU A 34 -0.32 -5.05 -16.84
N VAL A 35 -0.44 -5.62 -15.65
CA VAL A 35 0.48 -5.36 -14.54
C VAL A 35 1.21 -6.64 -14.18
N GLY A 36 2.54 -6.60 -14.23
CA GLY A 36 3.37 -7.72 -13.79
C GLY A 36 3.14 -8.08 -12.31
N THR A 37 3.40 -9.34 -11.97
CA THR A 37 3.21 -9.86 -10.60
C THR A 37 3.98 -9.06 -9.55
N LEU A 38 5.25 -8.73 -9.82
CA LEU A 38 6.08 -7.98 -8.87
C LEU A 38 5.56 -6.55 -8.63
N PRO A 39 5.29 -5.72 -9.66
CA PRO A 39 4.65 -4.41 -9.47
C PRO A 39 3.32 -4.46 -8.70
N THR A 40 2.52 -5.52 -8.89
CA THR A 40 1.23 -5.69 -8.20
C THR A 40 1.37 -5.74 -6.67
N LEU A 41 2.52 -6.18 -6.16
CA LEU A 41 2.83 -6.27 -4.73
C LEU A 41 3.37 -4.96 -4.13
N ALA A 42 3.59 -3.91 -4.92
CA ALA A 42 4.15 -2.65 -4.44
C ALA A 42 3.37 -2.03 -3.25
N PRO A 43 2.03 -2.03 -3.20
CA PRO A 43 1.30 -1.55 -2.02
C PRO A 43 1.64 -2.30 -0.74
N ILE A 44 1.92 -3.61 -0.81
CA ILE A 44 2.36 -4.41 0.36
C ILE A 44 3.75 -3.98 0.82
N ALA A 45 4.65 -3.62 -0.09
CA ALA A 45 5.97 -3.09 0.27
C ALA A 45 5.86 -1.78 1.08
N VAL A 46 4.83 -0.96 0.84
CA VAL A 46 4.54 0.24 1.64
C VAL A 46 4.17 -0.14 3.08
N TYR A 47 3.34 -1.17 3.27
CA TYR A 47 3.03 -1.66 4.62
C TYR A 47 4.27 -2.23 5.32
N ALA A 48 5.14 -2.95 4.61
CA ALA A 48 6.39 -3.42 5.17
C ALA A 48 7.27 -2.24 5.62
N ALA A 49 7.42 -1.20 4.80
CA ALA A 49 8.16 0.02 5.15
C ALA A 49 7.58 0.73 6.39
N TYR A 50 6.25 0.82 6.48
CA TYR A 50 5.55 1.32 7.67
C TYR A 50 5.95 0.53 8.94
N LEU A 51 5.98 -0.81 8.89
CA LEU A 51 6.40 -1.63 10.04
C LEU A 51 7.85 -1.36 10.47
N PHE A 52 8.74 -1.02 9.52
CA PHE A 52 10.12 -0.63 9.86
C PHE A 52 10.21 0.77 10.45
N SER A 53 9.42 1.73 9.97
CA SER A 53 9.38 3.10 10.54
C SER A 53 8.99 3.11 12.02
N ARG A 54 8.03 2.24 12.40
CA ARG A 54 7.50 2.08 13.77
C ARG A 54 8.51 1.49 14.78
N LYS A 55 9.71 1.08 14.34
CA LYS A 55 10.74 0.46 15.21
C LYS A 55 11.69 1.45 15.88
N GLY A 56 11.47 2.76 15.78
CA GLY A 56 12.19 3.75 16.61
C GLY A 56 13.03 4.77 15.84
N GLY A 57 12.63 5.14 14.62
CA GLY A 57 13.14 6.35 13.96
C GLY A 57 12.51 7.62 14.55
N PRO A 58 13.10 8.80 14.36
CA PRO A 58 12.46 10.06 14.73
C PRO A 58 11.16 10.21 13.94
N TYR A 59 10.03 10.03 14.61
CA TYR A 59 8.69 10.19 14.02
C TYR A 59 8.51 11.65 13.60
N GLY A 60 8.73 11.91 12.32
CA GLY A 60 8.34 13.18 11.72
C GLY A 60 6.82 13.29 11.63
N PRO A 61 6.27 14.49 11.42
CA PRO A 61 4.83 14.70 11.24
C PRO A 61 4.24 13.96 10.03
N LEU A 62 5.08 13.40 9.16
CA LEU A 62 4.65 12.59 8.03
C LEU A 62 4.45 11.10 8.39
N ASP A 63 4.96 10.64 9.52
CA ASP A 63 4.98 9.22 9.93
C ASP A 63 3.69 8.80 10.68
N GLU A 64 2.55 9.31 10.23
CA GLU A 64 1.23 8.96 10.77
C GLU A 64 0.65 7.75 10.01
N PRO A 65 -0.03 6.80 10.70
CA PRO A 65 -0.64 5.64 10.05
C PRO A 65 -1.57 6.01 8.88
N ARG A 66 -2.30 7.12 9.00
CA ARG A 66 -3.17 7.62 7.94
C ARG A 66 -2.40 7.98 6.67
N ASN A 67 -1.22 8.59 6.79
CA ASN A 67 -0.38 8.95 5.65
C ASN A 67 0.15 7.71 4.94
N TRP A 68 0.53 6.67 5.69
CA TRP A 68 0.95 5.38 5.14
C TRP A 68 -0.18 4.65 4.41
N ALA A 69 -1.40 4.69 4.94
CA ALA A 69 -2.58 4.14 4.25
C ALA A 69 -2.82 4.84 2.89
N VAL A 70 -2.73 6.18 2.86
CA VAL A 70 -2.83 6.97 1.63
C VAL A 70 -1.67 6.64 0.68
N ALA A 71 -0.44 6.53 1.20
CA ALA A 71 0.73 6.18 0.40
C ALA A 71 0.57 4.81 -0.27
N ALA A 72 0.02 3.81 0.44
CA ALA A 72 -0.23 2.49 -0.14
C ALA A 72 -1.22 2.57 -1.31
N ALA A 73 -2.30 3.33 -1.16
CA ALA A 73 -3.27 3.57 -2.24
C ALA A 73 -2.62 4.30 -3.44
N LEU A 74 -1.85 5.36 -3.18
CA LEU A 74 -1.17 6.13 -4.22
C LEU A 74 -0.16 5.28 -5.00
N VAL A 75 0.58 4.40 -4.33
CA VAL A 75 1.50 3.46 -5.00
C VAL A 75 0.75 2.53 -5.94
N GLY A 76 -0.43 2.03 -5.55
CA GLY A 76 -1.28 1.24 -6.46
C GLY A 76 -1.71 2.03 -7.69
N VAL A 77 -2.09 3.29 -7.52
CA VAL A 77 -2.42 4.20 -8.65
C VAL A 77 -1.20 4.39 -9.56
N VAL A 78 -0.02 4.65 -8.99
CA VAL A 78 1.21 4.82 -9.77
C VAL A 78 1.53 3.55 -10.57
N VAL A 79 1.39 2.37 -9.97
CA VAL A 79 1.60 1.08 -10.67
C VAL A 79 0.64 0.94 -11.83
N ALA A 80 -0.66 1.18 -11.62
CA ALA A 80 -1.66 1.07 -12.67
C ALA A 80 -1.43 2.08 -13.81
N VAL A 81 -1.10 3.33 -13.48
CA VAL A 81 -0.82 4.38 -14.47
C VAL A 81 0.48 4.08 -15.24
N ALA A 82 1.54 3.67 -14.56
CA ALA A 82 2.80 3.32 -15.22
C ALA A 82 2.61 2.16 -16.21
N ALA A 83 1.83 1.15 -15.83
CA ALA A 83 1.49 0.02 -16.70
C ALA A 83 0.62 0.42 -17.91
N ALA A 84 -0.13 1.52 -17.83
CA ALA A 84 -0.97 2.00 -18.93
C ALA A 84 -0.19 2.84 -19.97
N VAL A 85 0.98 3.35 -19.62
CA VAL A 85 1.74 4.32 -20.43
C VAL A 85 3.05 3.73 -20.98
N LEU A 86 3.55 2.64 -20.41
CA LEU A 86 4.71 1.89 -20.87
C LEU A 86 4.31 0.73 -21.77
#